data_AF-A0A0D7AXX0-F1
#
_entry.id   AF-A0A0D7AXX0-F1
#
_cell.length_a   1.000
_cell.length_b   1.000
_cell.length_c   1.000
_cell.angle_alpha   90.00
_cell.angle_beta   90.00
_cell.angle_gamma   90.00
#
_symmetry.space_group_name_H-M   'P 1'
#
loop_
_entity.id
_entity.type
_entity.pdbx_description
1 polymer ?
#
loop_
_entity_poly.entity_id
_entity_poly.type
_entity_poly.pdbx_seq_one_letter_code
_entity_poly.pdbx_strand_id
1 'polypeptide(L)'
;IGQILQLATIIGTRADLLHTKLIESTTATFLRNGWSEHFACVIEKELALKPWCHTSTFEVPGWKEGVQSNFATDVRGNEAMATFD
;
A
#
# COMPACT_ATOMS: atom_id res chain seq x y z
N ILE A 1 13.02 14.02 6.20
CA ILE A 1 11.54 13.91 6.21
C ILE A 1 11.04 12.94 5.14
N GLY A 2 11.38 13.14 3.85
CA GLY A 2 10.90 12.28 2.75
C GLY A 2 11.15 10.78 2.95
N GLN A 3 12.33 10.39 3.43
CA GLN A 3 12.66 8.98 3.66
C GLN A 3 11.81 8.31 4.75
N ILE A 4 11.54 9.01 5.86
CA ILE A 4 10.69 8.49 6.94
C ILE A 4 9.24 8.38 6.46
N LEU A 5 8.78 9.33 5.65
CA LEU A 5 7.45 9.29 5.05
C LEU A 5 7.30 8.09 4.10
N GLN A 6 8.26 7.87 3.21
CA GLN A 6 8.26 6.70 2.31
C GLN A 6 8.27 5.39 3.11
N LEU A 7 9.08 5.32 4.16
CA LEU A 7 9.10 4.17 5.04
C LEU A 7 7.74 3.94 5.69
N ALA A 8 7.09 5.01 6.18
CA ALA A 8 5.78 4.96 6.83
C ALA A 8 4.63 4.58 5.90
N THR A 9 4.71 4.93 4.63
CA THR A 9 3.66 4.61 3.64
C THR A 9 3.81 3.20 3.07
N ILE A 10 5.01 2.63 3.05
CA ILE A 10 5.29 1.29 2.49
C ILE A 10 5.28 0.21 3.61
N ILE A 11 4.73 0.47 4.81
CA ILE A 11 4.74 -0.46 5.98
C ILE A 11 3.80 -1.69 5.77
N GLY A 12 4.08 -2.49 4.75
CA GLY A 12 3.86 -3.94 4.76
C GLY A 12 5.17 -4.71 4.76
N THR A 13 6.17 -4.23 4.02
CA THR A 13 7.45 -4.94 3.82
C THR A 13 8.52 -4.68 4.88
N ARG A 14 8.32 -3.69 5.77
CA ARG A 14 9.28 -3.28 6.81
C ARG A 14 8.67 -3.15 8.21
N ALA A 15 7.61 -3.90 8.48
CA ALA A 15 6.94 -3.90 9.78
C ALA A 15 7.89 -4.33 10.92
N ASP A 16 8.94 -5.09 10.61
CA ASP A 16 10.02 -5.51 11.51
C ASP A 16 10.82 -4.34 12.13
N LEU A 17 10.81 -3.17 11.49
CA LEU A 17 11.45 -1.97 12.01
C LEU A 17 10.65 -1.28 13.12
N LEU A 18 9.41 -1.72 13.37
CA LEU A 18 8.52 -1.16 14.39
C LEU A 18 8.24 -2.19 15.47
N HIS A 19 8.20 -1.73 16.72
CA HIS A 19 7.77 -2.58 17.82
C HIS A 19 6.26 -2.87 17.70
N THR A 20 5.84 -4.14 17.84
CA THR A 20 4.44 -4.57 17.65
C THR A 20 3.42 -3.74 18.44
N LYS A 21 3.71 -3.44 19.71
CA LYS A 21 2.85 -2.56 20.54
C LYS A 21 2.59 -1.17 19.93
N LEU A 22 3.54 -0.62 19.19
CA LEU A 22 3.34 0.67 18.52
C LEU A 22 2.28 0.53 17.42
N ILE A 23 2.37 -0.53 16.61
CA ILE A 23 1.38 -0.85 15.57
C ILE A 23 0.01 -1.04 16.22
N GLU A 24 -0.10 -1.90 17.23
CA GLU A 24 -1.35 -2.19 17.96
C GLU A 24 -2.00 -0.93 18.55
N SER A 25 -1.21 -0.11 19.26
CA SER A 25 -1.73 1.12 19.88
C SER A 25 -2.20 2.15 18.84
N THR A 26 -1.51 2.21 17.69
CA THR A 26 -1.85 3.14 16.60
C THR A 26 -3.10 2.68 15.88
N THR A 27 -3.20 1.40 15.51
CA THR A 27 -4.37 0.85 14.81
C THR A 27 -5.60 0.77 15.70
N ALA A 28 -5.43 0.64 17.03
CA ALA A 28 -6.53 0.76 17.99
C ALA A 28 -7.06 2.20 18.12
N THR A 29 -6.18 3.20 17.99
CA THR A 29 -6.57 4.62 18.06
C THR A 29 -7.10 5.15 16.71
N PHE A 30 -6.51 4.69 15.61
CA PHE A 30 -6.83 5.06 14.24
C PHE A 30 -7.15 3.80 13.43
N LEU A 31 -8.43 3.43 13.45
CA LEU A 31 -8.94 2.23 12.78
C LEU A 31 -8.66 2.28 11.27
N ARG A 32 -8.27 1.14 10.70
CA ARG A 32 -7.91 1.02 9.28
C ARG A 32 -9.13 0.89 8.37
N ASN A 33 -10.21 0.27 8.83
CA ASN A 33 -11.49 0.18 8.12
C ASN A 33 -11.36 -0.35 6.68
N GLY A 34 -10.64 -1.46 6.52
CA GLY A 34 -10.33 -2.06 5.22
C GLY A 34 -9.36 -1.23 4.39
N TRP A 35 -8.41 -0.54 5.03
CA TRP A 35 -7.47 0.37 4.38
C TRP A 35 -6.74 -0.28 3.20
N SER A 36 -6.30 -1.53 3.33
CA SER A 36 -5.57 -2.23 2.26
C SER A 36 -6.40 -2.32 0.97
N GLU A 37 -7.69 -2.67 1.06
CA GLU A 37 -8.58 -2.70 -0.11
C GLU A 37 -8.84 -1.30 -0.66
N HIS A 38 -9.09 -0.32 0.23
CA HIS A 38 -9.30 1.06 -0.19
C HIS A 38 -8.10 1.63 -0.94
N PHE A 39 -6.89 1.40 -0.43
CA PHE A 39 -5.67 1.91 -1.05
C PHE A 39 -5.37 1.18 -2.36
N ALA A 40 -5.60 -0.14 -2.43
CA ALA A 40 -5.51 -0.90 -3.68
C ALA A 40 -6.46 -0.36 -4.76
N CYS A 41 -7.71 -0.04 -4.40
CA CYS A 41 -8.66 0.60 -5.32
C CYS A 41 -8.20 2.00 -5.77
N VAL A 42 -7.53 2.77 -4.91
CA VAL A 42 -6.93 4.07 -5.28
C VAL A 42 -5.84 3.89 -6.32
N ILE A 43 -4.97 2.88 -6.16
CA ILE A 43 -3.92 2.55 -7.13
C ILE A 43 -4.53 2.19 -8.48
N GLU A 44 -5.51 1.28 -8.51
CA GLU A 44 -6.18 0.83 -9.74
C GLU A 44 -6.88 2.00 -10.44
N LYS A 45 -7.56 2.85 -9.69
CA LYS A 45 -8.21 4.05 -10.23
C LYS A 45 -7.20 5.06 -10.78
N GLU A 46 -6.08 5.26 -10.10
CA GLU A 46 -5.02 6.14 -10.59
C GLU A 46 -4.41 5.64 -11.89
N LEU A 47 -4.13 4.34 -11.97
CA LEU A 47 -3.58 3.69 -13.16
C LEU A 47 -4.56 3.75 -14.35
N ALA A 48 -5.85 3.55 -14.11
CA ALA A 48 -6.88 3.66 -15.14
C ALA A 48 -7.05 5.10 -15.65
N LEU A 49 -7.08 6.09 -14.75
CA LEU A 49 -7.25 7.50 -15.14
C LEU A 49 -5.98 8.11 -15.74
N LYS A 50 -4.80 7.62 -15.35
CA LYS A 50 -3.51 8.18 -15.73
C LYS A 50 -2.49 7.05 -16.00
N PRO A 51 -2.56 6.35 -17.14
CA PRO A 51 -1.58 5.32 -17.48
C PRO A 51 -0.13 5.81 -17.55
N TRP A 52 0.09 7.12 -17.68
CA TRP A 52 1.42 7.77 -17.72
C TRP A 52 1.95 8.23 -16.34
N CYS A 53 1.21 7.98 -15.25
CA CYS A 53 1.60 8.48 -13.93
C CYS A 53 2.77 7.70 -13.32
N HIS A 54 3.39 8.27 -12.28
CA HIS A 54 4.50 7.63 -11.58
C HIS A 54 4.11 6.29 -10.93
N THR A 55 2.85 6.09 -10.55
CA THR A 55 2.39 4.83 -9.94
C THR A 55 2.62 3.62 -10.86
N SER A 56 2.61 3.82 -12.19
CA SER A 56 2.95 2.79 -13.18
C SER A 56 4.39 2.24 -13.05
N THR A 57 5.29 2.97 -12.38
CA THR A 57 6.68 2.51 -12.17
C THR A 57 6.80 1.36 -11.18
N PHE A 58 5.79 1.13 -10.33
CA PHE A 58 5.71 0.00 -9.41
C PHE A 58 5.19 -1.28 -10.09
N GLU A 59 4.87 -1.21 -11.37
CA GLU A 59 4.33 -2.32 -12.15
C GLU A 59 5.43 -3.06 -12.92
N VAL A 60 5.18 -3.40 -14.18
CA VAL A 60 6.14 -4.00 -15.11
C VAL A 60 6.65 -2.96 -16.11
N PRO A 61 7.87 -3.11 -16.67
CA PRO A 61 8.34 -2.24 -17.74
C PRO A 61 7.36 -2.20 -18.92
N GLY A 62 6.92 -1.00 -19.30
CA GLY A 62 5.96 -0.82 -20.39
C GLY A 62 4.53 -1.22 -20.04
N TRP A 63 4.14 -1.16 -18.75
CA TRP A 63 2.78 -1.41 -18.29
C TRP A 63 1.73 -0.65 -19.11
N LYS A 64 0.59 -1.29 -19.34
CA LYS A 64 -0.54 -0.74 -20.10
C LYS A 64 -1.83 -0.93 -19.32
N GLU A 65 -2.77 -0.03 -19.54
CA GLU A 65 -4.11 -0.14 -19.00
C GLU A 65 -4.74 -1.51 -19.35
N GLY A 66 -5.38 -2.13 -18.34
CA GLY A 66 -5.96 -3.48 -18.44
C GLY A 66 -5.05 -4.61 -17.96
N VAL A 67 -3.75 -4.35 -17.71
CA VAL A 67 -2.88 -5.29 -17.00
C VAL A 67 -3.13 -5.18 -15.50
N GLN A 68 -3.30 -6.32 -14.81
CA GLN A 68 -3.46 -6.36 -13.36
C GLN A 68 -2.30 -5.65 -12.66
N SER A 69 -2.61 -4.82 -11.65
CA SER A 69 -1.60 -4.08 -10.88
C SER A 69 -0.91 -5.01 -9.87
N ASN A 70 0.41 -5.16 -10.00
CA ASN A 70 1.27 -5.78 -9.01
C ASN A 70 1.21 -4.99 -7.70
N PHE A 71 1.29 -3.65 -7.77
CA PHE A 71 1.32 -2.83 -6.56
C PHE A 71 0.02 -2.95 -5.75
N ALA A 72 -1.14 -2.90 -6.41
CA ALA A 72 -2.42 -3.11 -5.74
C ALA A 72 -2.53 -4.54 -5.17
N THR A 73 -1.99 -5.54 -5.88
CA THR A 73 -1.97 -6.93 -5.41
C THR A 73 -1.09 -7.07 -4.15
N ASP A 74 0.09 -6.46 -4.13
CA ASP A 74 1.00 -6.49 -2.98
C ASP A 74 0.40 -5.78 -1.76
N VAL A 75 -0.30 -4.67 -1.97
CA VAL A 75 -1.02 -3.97 -0.89
C VAL A 75 -2.11 -4.85 -0.28
N ARG A 76 -2.90 -5.55 -1.11
CA ARG A 76 -3.91 -6.50 -0.62
C ARG A 76 -3.30 -7.71 0.09
N GLY A 77 -2.12 -8.14 -0.36
CA GLY A 77 -1.36 -9.25 0.22
C GLY A 77 -0.57 -8.91 1.49
N ASN A 78 -0.79 -7.75 2.11
CA ASN A 78 -0.04 -7.33 3.29
C ASN A 78 -0.44 -8.12 4.55
N GLU A 79 0.16 -9.30 4.72
CA GLU A 79 -0.12 -10.21 5.86
C GLU A 79 0.17 -9.57 7.22
N ALA A 80 1.20 -8.73 7.32
CA ALA A 80 1.58 -8.07 8.58
C ALA A 80 0.49 -7.14 9.11
N MET A 81 -0.31 -6.55 8.21
CA MET A 81 -1.39 -5.62 8.57
C MET A 81 -2.79 -6.23 8.48
N ALA A 82 -2.93 -7.45 7.95
CA ALA A 82 -4.21 -8.10 7.70
C ALA A 82 -5.09 -8.25 8.96
N THR A 83 -4.49 -8.47 10.13
CA THR A 83 -5.21 -8.57 11.41
C THR A 83 -5.77 -7.25 11.91
N PHE A 84 -5.33 -6.13 11.35
CA PHE A 84 -5.72 -4.78 11.76
C PHE A 84 -6.62 -4.07 10.75
N ASP A 85 -6.87 -4.67 9.59
CA ASP A 85 -7.69 -4.08 8.52
C ASP A 85 -9.16 -3.94 8.91
#